data_AF-A0A0L0EWV8-F1
#
_entry.id   AF-A0A0L0EWV8-F1
#
_cell.length_a   1.000
_cell.length_b   1.000
_cell.length_c   1.000
_cell.angle_alpha   90.00
_cell.angle_beta   90.00
_cell.angle_gamma   90.00
#
_symmetry.space_group_name_H-M   'P 1'
#
loop_
_entity.id
_entity.type
_entity.pdbx_description
1 polymer ?
#
loop_
_entity_poly.entity_id
_entity_poly.type
_entity_poly.pdbx_seq_one_letter_code
_entity_poly.pdbx_strand_id
1 'polypeptide(L)'
;MKLLFGGWFFLQVGGFIYAQYTKEVYLLMLNSFMLFVGILLFFKDTKGLSAKVTDSSRVLIFGVNEPKLLQVLYLFWISGVLLVEYNSYLPKVIVPILHLSSVVLAMKSGDFFHTRILTASHLMIINAKLLYLYDINYQGFDFARLPDFISVPHVVSFFTYFSLIGCTVTFALLLYSRTRKSQIDPSISNRGALEQPE
;
A
#
# COMPACT_ATOMS: atom_id res chain seq x y z
N MET A 1 1.94 4.86 18.60
CA MET A 1 1.19 4.57 17.35
C MET A 1 2.08 4.53 16.10
N LYS A 2 2.89 5.57 15.82
CA LYS A 2 3.82 5.61 14.66
C LYS A 2 4.75 4.39 14.56
N LEU A 3 5.34 3.97 15.68
CA LEU A 3 6.24 2.80 15.72
C LEU A 3 5.52 1.49 15.41
N LEU A 4 4.30 1.31 15.93
CA LEU A 4 3.48 0.14 15.65
C LEU A 4 3.08 0.08 14.17
N PHE A 5 2.66 1.21 13.62
CA PHE A 5 2.37 1.33 12.20
C PHE A 5 3.61 1.05 11.35
N GLY A 6 4.76 1.62 11.73
CA GLY A 6 6.05 1.37 11.09
C GLY A 6 6.40 -0.12 11.09
N GLY A 7 6.42 -0.76 12.25
CA GLY A 7 6.71 -2.19 12.39
C GLY A 7 5.77 -3.07 11.56
N TRP A 8 4.47 -2.80 11.62
CA TRP A 8 3.48 -3.50 10.78
C TRP A 8 3.77 -3.31 9.28
N PHE A 9 4.10 -2.09 8.86
CA PHE A 9 4.40 -1.79 7.47
C PHE A 9 5.69 -2.48 6.98
N PHE A 10 6.76 -2.47 7.79
CA PHE A 10 7.99 -3.19 7.49
C PHE A 10 7.74 -4.69 7.32
N LEU A 11 6.94 -5.29 8.21
CA LEU A 11 6.56 -6.70 8.09
C LEU A 11 5.73 -6.96 6.83
N GLN A 12 4.77 -6.09 6.52
CA GLN A 12 3.93 -6.23 5.34
C GLN A 12 4.76 -6.18 4.05
N VAL A 13 5.57 -5.13 3.87
CA VAL A 13 6.36 -4.95 2.65
C VAL A 13 7.49 -5.97 2.57
N GLY A 14 8.15 -6.28 3.69
CA GLY A 14 9.14 -7.37 3.76
C GLY A 14 8.52 -8.70 3.35
N GLY A 15 7.31 -9.00 3.80
CA GLY A 15 6.55 -10.19 3.39
C GLY A 15 6.27 -10.22 1.89
N PHE A 16 5.85 -9.10 1.28
CA PHE A 16 5.64 -9.02 -0.16
C PHE A 16 6.95 -9.18 -0.95
N ILE A 17 8.02 -8.48 -0.56
CA ILE A 17 9.33 -8.61 -1.22
C ILE A 17 9.84 -10.04 -1.13
N TYR A 18 9.76 -10.66 0.05
CA TYR A 18 10.15 -12.06 0.24
C TYR A 18 9.31 -13.01 -0.62
N ALA A 19 7.98 -12.86 -0.63
CA ALA A 19 7.11 -13.66 -1.47
C ALA A 19 7.40 -13.47 -2.97
N GLN A 20 7.67 -12.24 -3.42
CA GLN A 20 7.97 -11.95 -4.81
C GLN A 20 9.33 -12.50 -5.23
N TYR A 21 10.30 -12.51 -4.32
CA TYR A 21 11.61 -13.14 -4.52
C TYR A 21 11.49 -14.66 -4.67
N THR A 22 10.78 -15.34 -3.76
CA THR A 22 10.61 -16.80 -3.82
C THR A 22 9.80 -17.27 -5.02
N LYS A 23 8.96 -16.39 -5.57
CA LYS A 23 8.16 -16.62 -6.78
C LYS A 23 8.82 -16.16 -8.08
N GLU A 24 10.04 -15.62 -8.01
CA GLU A 24 10.80 -15.12 -9.17
C GLU A 24 10.09 -13.97 -9.95
N VAL A 25 9.18 -13.23 -9.30
CA VAL A 25 8.42 -12.12 -9.92
C VAL A 25 9.12 -10.77 -9.67
N TYR A 26 10.36 -10.66 -10.15
CA TYR A 26 11.26 -9.55 -9.81
C TYR A 26 10.77 -8.15 -10.24
N LEU A 27 9.99 -8.06 -11.33
CA LEU A 27 9.44 -6.77 -11.77
C LEU A 27 8.44 -6.20 -10.76
N LEU A 28 7.61 -7.05 -10.14
CA LEU A 28 6.70 -6.61 -9.08
C LEU A 28 7.43 -6.36 -7.75
N MET A 29 8.54 -7.07 -7.51
CA MET A 29 9.42 -6.79 -6.38
C MET A 29 9.93 -5.35 -6.40
N LEU A 30 10.26 -4.83 -7.60
CA LEU A 30 10.65 -3.43 -7.76
C LEU A 30 9.53 -2.45 -7.39
N ASN A 31 8.26 -2.79 -7.68
CA ASN A 31 7.11 -1.99 -7.23
C ASN A 31 7.02 -1.92 -5.71
N SER A 32 7.17 -3.07 -5.04
CA SER A 32 7.18 -3.15 -3.58
C SER A 32 8.32 -2.33 -2.98
N PHE A 33 9.50 -2.36 -3.60
CA PHE A 33 10.64 -1.56 -3.18
C PHE A 33 10.42 -0.04 -3.37
N MET A 34 9.83 0.39 -4.49
CA MET A 34 9.50 1.81 -4.70
C MET A 34 8.50 2.32 -3.66
N LEU A 35 7.45 1.54 -3.37
CA LEU A 35 6.48 1.88 -2.32
C LEU A 35 7.14 1.93 -0.94
N PHE A 36 8.02 0.97 -0.64
CA PHE A 36 8.80 0.95 0.59
C PHE A 36 9.57 2.25 0.81
N VAL A 37 10.36 2.64 -0.19
CA VAL A 37 11.18 3.86 -0.13
C VAL A 37 10.28 5.10 -0.04
N GLY A 38 9.18 5.15 -0.80
CA GLY A 38 8.21 6.25 -0.73
C GLY A 38 7.64 6.46 0.67
N ILE A 39 7.35 5.37 1.39
CA ILE A 39 6.84 5.41 2.76
C ILE A 39 7.94 5.76 3.77
N LEU A 40 9.17 5.26 3.62
CA LEU A 40 10.32 5.68 4.43
C LEU A 40 10.59 7.18 4.31
N LEU A 41 10.51 7.70 3.10
CA LEU A 41 10.65 9.13 2.82
C LEU A 41 9.55 9.96 3.52
N PHE A 42 8.32 9.43 3.59
CA PHE A 42 7.22 10.05 4.33
C PHE A 42 7.40 9.97 5.86
N PHE A 43 7.90 8.84 6.39
CA PHE A 43 8.27 8.75 7.80
C PHE A 43 9.33 9.78 8.19
N LYS A 44 10.33 9.99 7.32
CA LYS A 44 11.37 10.99 7.52
C LYS A 44 10.80 12.41 7.58
N ASP A 45 9.90 12.76 6.67
CA ASP A 45 9.29 14.10 6.62
C ASP A 45 8.37 14.39 7.80
N THR A 46 7.79 13.36 8.40
CA THR A 46 6.85 13.49 9.51
C THR A 46 7.52 13.24 10.86
N LYS A 47 8.86 13.21 10.90
CA LYS A 47 9.65 13.19 12.13
C LYS A 47 9.34 14.46 12.94
N GLY A 48 9.09 14.32 14.23
CA GLY A 48 8.71 15.42 15.12
C GLY A 48 7.23 15.80 15.12
N LEU A 49 6.44 15.35 14.13
CA LEU A 49 4.97 15.49 14.19
C LEU A 49 4.37 14.48 15.16
N SER A 50 3.31 14.85 15.87
CA SER A 50 2.56 13.95 16.74
C SER A 50 1.25 13.53 16.09
N ALA A 51 0.73 12.35 16.46
CA ALA A 51 -0.58 11.92 16.01
C ALA A 51 -1.65 12.92 16.47
N LYS A 52 -2.64 13.22 15.61
CA LYS A 52 -3.69 14.19 15.90
C LYS A 52 -5.06 13.62 15.56
N VAL A 53 -6.04 13.87 16.43
CA VAL A 53 -7.45 13.72 16.10
C VAL A 53 -7.95 15.06 15.59
N THR A 54 -8.56 15.07 14.40
CA THR A 54 -9.13 16.29 13.80
C THR A 54 -10.55 16.54 14.33
N ASP A 55 -11.07 17.75 14.12
CA ASP A 55 -12.45 18.12 14.51
C ASP A 55 -13.53 17.29 13.79
N SER A 56 -13.15 16.58 12.72
CA SER A 56 -13.98 15.62 11.98
C SER A 56 -13.75 14.16 12.43
N SER A 57 -13.19 13.97 13.63
CA SER A 57 -12.88 12.66 14.22
C SER A 57 -11.93 11.77 13.42
N ARG A 58 -11.20 12.34 12.45
CA ARG A 58 -10.14 11.61 11.71
C ARG A 58 -8.88 11.48 12.55
N VAL A 59 -8.24 10.33 12.49
CA VAL A 59 -7.06 10.00 13.31
C VAL A 59 -5.81 10.03 12.44
N LEU A 60 -5.16 11.19 12.35
CA LEU A 60 -3.93 11.35 11.58
C LEU A 60 -2.76 10.74 12.35
N ILE A 61 -2.41 9.48 12.06
CA ILE A 61 -1.29 8.76 12.71
C ILE A 61 0.01 9.57 12.61
N PHE A 62 0.20 10.25 11.49
CA PHE A 62 1.39 11.03 11.19
C PHE A 62 1.33 12.51 11.58
N GLY A 63 0.19 12.95 12.12
CA GLY A 63 -0.12 14.37 12.35
C GLY A 63 -0.59 15.09 11.08
N VAL A 64 -0.29 14.51 9.91
CA VAL A 64 -0.70 14.96 8.58
C VAL A 64 -1.13 13.75 7.76
N ASN A 65 -1.96 13.99 6.74
CA ASN A 65 -2.34 12.96 5.77
C ASN A 65 -1.18 12.67 4.80
N GLU A 66 -1.20 11.49 4.19
CA GLU A 66 -0.19 11.11 3.20
C GLU A 66 -0.23 12.00 1.95
N PRO A 67 0.92 12.28 1.31
CA PRO A 67 0.95 12.96 0.02
C PRO A 67 0.13 12.20 -1.03
N LYS A 68 -0.61 12.92 -1.88
CA LYS A 68 -1.41 12.31 -2.97
C LYS A 68 -0.58 11.40 -3.88
N LEU A 69 0.67 11.78 -4.18
CA LEU A 69 1.58 10.96 -4.98
C LEU A 69 1.89 9.61 -4.32
N LEU A 70 1.98 9.57 -2.99
CA LEU A 70 2.19 8.32 -2.25
C LEU A 70 0.95 7.41 -2.31
N GLN A 71 -0.25 7.99 -2.26
CA GLN A 71 -1.50 7.26 -2.45
C GLN A 71 -1.60 6.69 -3.88
N VAL A 72 -1.26 7.48 -4.90
CA VAL A 72 -1.24 7.03 -6.30
C VAL A 72 -0.19 5.92 -6.51
N LEU A 73 1.00 6.05 -5.92
CA LEU A 73 2.03 5.01 -5.95
C LEU A 73 1.50 3.70 -5.36
N TYR A 74 0.78 3.78 -4.25
CA TYR A 74 0.11 2.63 -3.66
C TYR A 74 -0.93 2.00 -4.59
N LEU A 75 -1.71 2.78 -5.34
CA LEU A 75 -2.71 2.26 -6.29
C LEU A 75 -2.06 1.44 -7.41
N PHE A 76 -0.96 1.91 -7.98
CA PHE A 76 -0.22 1.15 -8.99
C PHE A 76 0.39 -0.12 -8.38
N TRP A 77 1.00 -0.01 -7.20
CA TRP A 77 1.54 -1.17 -6.49
C TRP A 77 0.47 -2.23 -6.22
N ILE A 78 -0.68 -1.86 -5.65
CA ILE A 78 -1.71 -2.85 -5.30
C ILE A 78 -2.37 -3.45 -6.53
N SER A 79 -2.43 -2.74 -7.66
CA SER A 79 -2.92 -3.31 -8.92
C SER A 79 -2.03 -4.46 -9.41
N GLY A 80 -0.69 -4.31 -9.33
CA GLY A 80 0.25 -5.38 -9.63
C GLY A 80 0.09 -6.58 -8.69
N VAL A 81 -0.03 -6.32 -7.38
CA VAL A 81 -0.24 -7.39 -6.38
C VAL A 81 -1.55 -8.15 -6.62
N LEU A 82 -2.66 -7.46 -6.86
CA LEU A 82 -3.97 -8.11 -6.95
C LEU A 82 -4.25 -8.76 -8.31
N LEU A 83 -3.78 -8.16 -9.41
CA LEU A 83 -4.13 -8.60 -10.76
C LEU A 83 -3.10 -9.57 -11.36
N VAL A 84 -1.85 -9.53 -10.88
CA VAL A 84 -0.76 -10.38 -11.38
C VAL A 84 -0.41 -11.43 -10.35
N GLU A 85 0.03 -10.99 -9.16
CA GLU A 85 0.52 -11.92 -8.14
C GLU A 85 -0.64 -12.77 -7.58
N TYR A 86 -1.71 -12.15 -7.09
CA TYR A 86 -2.80 -12.88 -6.42
C TYR A 86 -3.53 -13.83 -7.36
N ASN A 87 -3.88 -13.39 -8.58
CA ASN A 87 -4.58 -14.23 -9.55
C ASN A 87 -3.80 -15.50 -9.94
N SER A 88 -2.46 -15.45 -9.92
CA SER A 88 -1.62 -16.60 -10.25
C SER A 88 -1.68 -17.74 -9.22
N TYR A 89 -2.10 -17.47 -7.97
CA TYR A 89 -2.07 -18.46 -6.88
C TYR A 89 -3.44 -18.73 -6.26
N LEU A 90 -4.33 -17.73 -6.27
CA LEU A 90 -5.65 -17.80 -5.63
C LEU A 90 -6.69 -17.16 -6.56
N PRO A 91 -7.42 -17.95 -7.36
CA PRO A 91 -8.33 -17.41 -8.39
C PRO A 91 -9.61 -16.79 -7.83
N LYS A 92 -9.85 -16.86 -6.51
CA LYS A 92 -11.06 -16.33 -5.89
C LYS A 92 -10.99 -14.80 -5.79
N VAL A 93 -11.87 -14.09 -6.49
CA VAL A 93 -11.96 -12.62 -6.51
C VAL A 93 -12.26 -12.00 -5.15
N ILE A 94 -12.72 -12.79 -4.17
CA ILE A 94 -13.17 -12.27 -2.88
C ILE A 94 -12.06 -11.45 -2.20
N VAL A 95 -10.82 -11.94 -2.17
CA VAL A 95 -9.71 -11.21 -1.55
C VAL A 95 -9.39 -9.91 -2.31
N PRO A 96 -9.21 -9.92 -3.65
CA PRO A 96 -9.09 -8.69 -4.42
C PRO A 96 -10.22 -7.68 -4.16
N ILE A 97 -11.47 -8.13 -4.08
CA ILE A 97 -12.62 -7.27 -3.78
C ILE A 97 -12.49 -6.62 -2.39
N LEU A 98 -12.10 -7.38 -1.36
CA LEU A 98 -11.91 -6.84 -0.01
C LEU A 98 -10.77 -5.81 0.01
N HIS A 99 -9.67 -6.09 -0.69
CA HIS A 99 -8.56 -5.15 -0.81
C HIS A 99 -8.94 -3.89 -1.61
N LEU A 100 -9.67 -4.01 -2.71
CA LEU A 100 -10.14 -2.85 -3.49
C LEU A 100 -11.15 -2.01 -2.70
N SER A 101 -12.08 -2.66 -2.00
CA SER A 101 -13.08 -1.97 -1.16
C SER A 101 -12.41 -1.13 -0.08
N SER A 102 -11.41 -1.70 0.59
CA SER A 102 -10.65 -0.99 1.62
C SER A 102 -9.78 0.14 1.04
N VAL A 103 -9.28 0.02 -0.19
CA VAL A 103 -8.62 1.13 -0.91
C VAL A 103 -9.59 2.25 -1.23
N VAL A 104 -10.76 1.95 -1.76
CA VAL A 104 -11.76 2.97 -2.13
C VAL A 104 -12.18 3.79 -0.91
N LEU A 105 -12.40 3.13 0.23
CA LEU A 105 -12.72 3.82 1.49
C LEU A 105 -11.55 4.69 1.97
N ALA A 106 -10.32 4.18 1.93
CA ALA A 106 -9.13 4.92 2.31
C ALA A 106 -8.89 6.17 1.44
N MET A 107 -9.17 6.11 0.14
CA MET A 107 -9.05 7.26 -0.75
C MET A 107 -10.03 8.39 -0.41
N LYS A 108 -11.18 8.07 0.20
CA LYS A 108 -12.23 9.02 0.55
C LYS A 108 -12.16 9.54 1.99
N SER A 109 -11.39 8.89 2.86
CA SER A 109 -11.39 9.19 4.30
C SER A 109 -10.61 10.44 4.69
N GLY A 110 -9.65 10.86 3.86
CA GLY A 110 -8.69 11.90 4.23
C GLY A 110 -7.68 11.48 5.30
N ASP A 111 -7.56 10.16 5.52
CA ASP A 111 -6.61 9.49 6.42
C ASP A 111 -6.31 8.10 5.82
N PHE A 112 -5.47 8.08 4.79
CA PHE A 112 -5.41 6.96 3.85
C PHE A 112 -4.89 5.70 4.52
N PHE A 113 -3.68 5.74 5.09
CA PHE A 113 -3.07 4.50 5.59
C PHE A 113 -3.79 3.90 6.79
N HIS A 114 -4.22 4.72 7.74
CA HIS A 114 -4.95 4.23 8.90
C HIS A 114 -6.29 3.59 8.50
N THR A 115 -7.08 4.29 7.67
CA THR A 115 -8.35 3.76 7.16
C THR A 115 -8.11 2.48 6.36
N ARG A 116 -7.05 2.44 5.55
CA ARG A 116 -6.68 1.29 4.73
C ARG A 116 -6.40 0.06 5.58
N ILE A 117 -5.62 0.19 6.65
CA ILE A 117 -5.29 -0.91 7.57
C ILE A 117 -6.55 -1.37 8.28
N LEU A 118 -7.26 -0.43 8.91
CA LEU A 118 -8.43 -0.74 9.71
C LEU A 118 -9.46 -1.51 8.87
N THR A 119 -9.80 -0.98 7.69
CA THR A 119 -10.79 -1.60 6.81
C THR A 119 -10.31 -2.93 6.24
N ALA A 120 -9.05 -3.08 5.80
CA ALA A 120 -8.54 -4.39 5.36
C ALA A 120 -8.63 -5.43 6.48
N SER A 121 -8.16 -5.10 7.68
CA SER A 121 -8.11 -6.03 8.79
C SER A 121 -9.52 -6.53 9.13
N HIS A 122 -10.51 -5.63 9.22
CA HIS A 122 -11.89 -6.02 9.49
C HIS A 122 -12.47 -6.90 8.38
N LEU A 123 -12.30 -6.50 7.12
CA LEU A 123 -12.80 -7.26 5.97
C LEU A 123 -12.16 -8.65 5.88
N MET A 124 -10.86 -8.76 6.14
CA MET A 124 -10.14 -10.03 6.15
C MET A 124 -10.56 -10.93 7.31
N ILE A 125 -10.76 -10.37 8.52
CA ILE A 125 -11.26 -11.13 9.68
C ILE A 125 -12.67 -11.64 9.42
N ILE A 126 -13.56 -10.82 8.85
CA ILE A 126 -14.91 -11.24 8.48
C ILE A 126 -14.86 -12.39 7.47
N ASN A 127 -14.06 -12.24 6.42
CA ASN A 127 -13.87 -13.30 5.42
C ASN A 127 -13.33 -14.60 6.06
N ALA A 128 -12.32 -14.50 6.92
CA ALA A 128 -11.78 -15.65 7.62
C ALA A 128 -12.83 -16.31 8.52
N LYS A 129 -13.59 -15.54 9.32
CA LYS A 129 -14.65 -16.07 10.16
C LYS A 129 -15.73 -16.78 9.35
N LEU A 130 -16.14 -16.23 8.22
CA LEU A 130 -17.11 -16.88 7.33
C LEU A 130 -16.58 -18.22 6.80
N LEU A 131 -15.29 -18.30 6.44
CA LEU A 131 -14.66 -19.55 6.00
C LEU A 131 -14.54 -20.60 7.13
N TYR A 132 -14.18 -20.16 8.34
CA TYR A 132 -14.00 -21.07 9.47
C TYR A 132 -15.33 -21.54 10.09
N LEU A 133 -16.36 -20.70 10.09
CA LEU A 133 -17.65 -21.04 10.70
C LEU A 133 -18.52 -21.94 9.81
N TYR A 134 -18.34 -21.90 8.49
CA TYR A 134 -19.29 -22.51 7.57
C TYR A 134 -18.76 -23.69 6.74
N ASP A 135 -17.49 -24.10 6.90
CA ASP A 135 -16.70 -25.00 6.02
C ASP A 135 -15.93 -24.21 4.95
N ILE A 136 -14.68 -24.60 4.69
CA ILE A 136 -13.85 -24.08 3.59
C ILE A 136 -14.52 -24.31 2.23
N ASN A 137 -15.37 -25.35 2.14
CA ASN A 137 -16.18 -25.68 0.97
C ASN A 137 -17.56 -25.02 0.96
N TYR A 138 -17.93 -24.25 1.99
CA TYR A 138 -19.25 -23.61 2.09
C TYR A 138 -19.61 -22.78 0.87
N GLN A 139 -18.63 -22.04 0.36
CA GLN A 139 -18.82 -21.18 -0.79
C GLN A 139 -18.86 -21.98 -2.10
N GLY A 140 -18.37 -23.23 -2.11
CA GLY A 140 -18.15 -24.00 -3.33
C GLY A 140 -16.80 -23.68 -3.99
N PHE A 141 -16.32 -24.61 -4.82
CA PHE A 141 -15.04 -24.50 -5.51
C PHE A 141 -15.04 -23.40 -6.59
N ASP A 142 -16.17 -23.24 -7.28
CA ASP A 142 -16.32 -22.32 -8.41
C ASP A 142 -16.83 -20.93 -8.01
N PHE A 143 -17.15 -20.72 -6.73
CA PHE A 143 -17.67 -19.45 -6.27
C PHE A 143 -16.65 -18.34 -6.41
N ALA A 144 -17.10 -17.28 -7.10
CA ALA A 144 -16.37 -16.04 -7.28
C ALA A 144 -14.95 -16.26 -7.84
N ARG A 145 -14.77 -17.26 -8.71
CA ARG A 145 -13.54 -17.42 -9.48
C ARG A 145 -13.54 -16.51 -10.70
N LEU A 146 -12.37 -15.95 -10.99
CA LEU A 146 -12.16 -15.32 -12.29
C LEU A 146 -12.22 -16.39 -13.39
N PRO A 147 -12.85 -16.09 -14.55
CA PRO A 147 -12.65 -16.89 -15.74
C PRO A 147 -11.15 -16.96 -16.05
N ASP A 148 -10.70 -18.05 -16.68
CA ASP A 148 -9.29 -18.27 -17.07
C ASP A 148 -8.70 -17.14 -17.94
N PHE A 149 -9.54 -16.22 -18.44
CA PHE A 149 -9.17 -15.01 -19.18
C PHE A 149 -8.12 -14.13 -18.49
N ILE A 150 -8.11 -14.00 -17.16
CA ILE A 150 -7.10 -13.17 -16.45
C ILE A 150 -5.76 -13.91 -16.32
N SER A 151 -5.75 -15.22 -16.49
CA SER A 151 -4.55 -16.06 -16.53
C SER A 151 -3.88 -16.08 -17.91
N VAL A 152 -4.41 -15.34 -18.89
CA VAL A 152 -3.81 -15.21 -20.22
C VAL A 152 -2.50 -14.42 -20.10
N PRO A 153 -1.37 -14.95 -20.63
CA PRO A 153 -0.06 -14.31 -20.49
C PRO A 153 -0.03 -12.83 -20.88
N HIS A 154 -0.77 -12.44 -21.93
CA HIS A 154 -0.86 -11.06 -22.38
C HIS A 154 -1.51 -10.12 -21.36
N VAL A 155 -2.54 -10.59 -20.62
CA VAL A 155 -3.22 -9.80 -19.58
C VAL A 155 -2.30 -9.61 -18.38
N VAL A 156 -1.61 -10.69 -17.98
CA VAL A 156 -0.62 -10.69 -16.89
C VAL A 156 0.54 -9.74 -17.22
N SER A 157 1.10 -9.83 -18.43
CA SER A 157 2.16 -8.91 -18.89
C SER A 157 1.68 -7.46 -18.93
N PHE A 158 0.47 -7.20 -19.44
CA PHE A 158 -0.10 -5.86 -19.48
C PHE A 158 -0.16 -5.23 -18.08
N PHE A 159 -0.75 -5.92 -17.10
CA PHE A 159 -0.84 -5.38 -15.73
C PHE A 159 0.51 -5.29 -15.03
N THR A 160 1.46 -6.17 -15.36
CA THR A 160 2.83 -6.08 -14.86
C THR A 160 3.50 -4.79 -15.34
N TYR A 161 3.48 -4.51 -16.64
CA TYR A 161 4.08 -3.29 -17.19
C TYR A 161 3.30 -2.03 -16.81
N PHE A 162 1.97 -2.08 -16.78
CA PHE A 162 1.13 -0.97 -16.33
C PHE A 162 1.45 -0.57 -14.88
N SER A 163 1.51 -1.55 -13.97
CA SER A 163 1.85 -1.27 -12.57
C SER A 163 3.29 -0.77 -12.43
N LEU A 164 4.24 -1.34 -13.17
CA LEU A 164 5.64 -0.93 -13.15
C LEU A 164 5.82 0.51 -13.63
N ILE A 165 5.34 0.84 -14.83
CA ILE A 165 5.44 2.19 -15.39
C ILE A 165 4.75 3.20 -14.47
N GLY A 166 3.55 2.87 -13.97
CA GLY A 166 2.81 3.71 -13.04
C GLY A 166 3.58 3.97 -11.74
N CYS A 167 4.17 2.93 -11.14
CA CYS A 167 5.01 3.07 -9.96
C CYS A 167 6.26 3.93 -10.25
N THR A 168 6.97 3.66 -11.34
CA THR A 168 8.20 4.39 -11.69
C THR A 168 7.93 5.87 -11.93
N VAL A 169 6.92 6.20 -12.73
CA VAL A 169 6.56 7.60 -13.01
C VAL A 169 6.12 8.30 -11.73
N THR A 170 5.25 7.68 -10.93
CA THR A 170 4.75 8.30 -9.71
C THR A 170 5.85 8.49 -8.67
N PHE A 171 6.76 7.51 -8.54
CA PHE A 171 7.90 7.60 -7.65
C PHE A 171 8.89 8.69 -8.09
N ALA A 172 9.18 8.79 -9.39
CA ALA A 172 10.01 9.88 -9.93
C ALA A 172 9.39 11.26 -9.66
N LEU A 173 8.08 11.41 -9.86
CA LEU A 173 7.35 12.64 -9.52
C LEU A 173 7.39 12.93 -8.01
N LEU A 174 7.30 11.90 -7.17
CA LEU A 174 7.42 12.04 -5.73
C LEU A 174 8.80 12.57 -5.36
N LEU A 175 9.88 11.99 -5.90
CA LEU A 175 11.25 12.48 -5.68
C LEU A 175 11.45 13.91 -6.19
N TYR A 176 10.98 14.21 -7.41
CA TYR A 176 11.06 15.55 -8.00
C TYR A 176 10.32 16.60 -7.16
N SER A 177 9.12 16.27 -6.67
CA SER A 177 8.35 17.19 -5.82
C SER A 177 9.06 17.50 -4.50
N ARG A 178 9.86 16.56 -3.99
CA ARG A 178 10.65 16.72 -2.76
C ARG A 178 11.89 17.56 -2.99
N THR A 179 12.65 17.29 -4.04
CA THR A 179 13.86 18.07 -4.38
C THR A 179 13.49 19.53 -4.64
N ARG A 180 12.40 19.77 -5.37
CA ARG A 180 11.89 21.13 -5.60
C ARG A 180 11.50 21.85 -4.30
N LYS A 181 10.80 21.18 -3.38
CA LYS A 181 10.48 21.77 -2.05
C LYS A 181 11.73 22.12 -1.26
N SER A 182 12.74 21.24 -1.28
CA SER A 182 14.04 21.48 -0.62
C SER A 182 14.79 22.68 -1.19
N GLN A 183 14.66 22.96 -2.49
CA GLN A 183 15.30 24.11 -3.15
C GLN A 183 14.58 25.44 -2.87
N ILE A 184 13.26 25.41 -2.68
CA ILE A 184 12.45 26.62 -2.46
C ILE A 184 12.49 27.07 -1.00
N ASP A 185 12.64 26.15 -0.04
CA ASP A 185 12.73 26.46 1.39
C ASP A 185 13.90 25.70 2.07
N PRO A 186 15.13 26.23 2.01
CA PRO A 186 16.30 25.60 2.62
C PRO A 186 16.27 25.59 4.16
N SER A 187 15.35 26.33 4.81
CA SER A 187 15.26 26.39 6.27
C SER A 187 14.74 25.10 6.92
N ILE A 188 14.01 24.27 6.15
CA ILE A 188 13.50 22.96 6.57
C ILE A 188 14.63 21.90 6.59
N SER A 189 15.67 22.07 5.77
CA SER A 189 16.84 21.18 5.76
C SER A 189 17.69 21.33 7.03
N ASN A 190 17.79 22.54 7.60
CA ASN A 190 18.65 22.85 8.74
C ASN A 190 18.02 22.60 10.11
N ARG A 191 16.68 22.49 10.22
CA ARG A 191 16.04 22.12 11.50
C ARG A 191 16.33 20.68 11.92
N GLY A 192 16.68 19.80 10.99
CA GLY A 192 17.10 18.42 11.31
C GLY A 192 18.49 18.33 11.96
N ALA A 193 19.28 19.41 11.94
CA ALA A 193 20.66 19.45 12.43
C ALA A 193 20.86 20.28 13.72
N LEU A 194 19.84 21.02 14.18
CA LEU A 194 19.96 21.96 15.30
C LEU A 194 19.14 21.59 16.56
N GLU A 195 18.54 20.40 16.60
CA GLU A 195 17.92 19.87 17.83
C GLU A 195 18.66 18.61 18.29
N GLN A 196 19.90 18.80 18.73
CA GLN A 196 20.52 17.93 19.74
C GLN A 196 20.73 18.80 20.99
N PRO A 197 20.00 18.57 22.09
CA PRO A 197 20.38 19.16 23.37
C PRO A 197 21.63 18.43 23.88
N GLU A 198 22.63 19.22 24.30
CA GLU A 198 23.65 18.80 25.26
C GLU A 198 23.01 18.30 26.57
#